data_AF-A0A1F5VJQ6-F1
#
_entry.id   AF-A0A1F5VJQ6-F1
#
_cell.length_a   1.000
_cell.length_b   1.000
_cell.length_c   1.000
_cell.angle_alpha   90.00
_cell.angle_beta   90.00
_cell.angle_gamma   90.00
#
_symmetry.space_group_name_H-M   'P 1'
#
loop_
_entity.id
_entity.type
_entity.pdbx_description
1 polymer ?
#
loop_
_entity_poly.entity_id
_entity_poly.type
_entity_poly.pdbx_seq_one_letter_code
_entity_poly.pdbx_strand_id
1 'polypeptide(L)'
;MAYRLSLHEIVYLFSQRQKTPFYSFIILNSKPFSFQLNKDILYLLMRKYISSKNGNWISEVKNESIINLMKFEDIQFIKNLNNKLDNDKNSYSKNQISQYLQLKEKYNGLAANEQIKKSLCLNRNEISLFTIGYEGKNIDFFLNQLITNRIRLLIDVRNNPVSRKYGFSSKQLSKFCKYINIDYMHLPELGIESALRKKLSSLSDYKNLFISYKSRLAKNYENTILEIIKEANDLNRIALTCFEADYKFCHRSIIAELIESRTLNKISIKHLV
;
A
#
# COMPACT_ATOMS: atom_id res chain seq x y z
N MET A 1 12.30 32.81 4.58
CA MET A 1 12.79 31.56 5.23
C MET A 1 13.14 30.56 4.15
N ALA A 2 14.33 29.96 4.19
CA ALA A 2 14.71 28.91 3.24
C ALA A 2 13.79 27.70 3.41
N TYR A 3 13.22 27.20 2.30
CA TYR A 3 12.41 25.98 2.30
C TYR A 3 13.33 24.80 2.61
N ARG A 4 13.04 24.07 3.68
CA ARG A 4 13.86 22.95 4.12
C ARG A 4 13.13 21.64 3.88
N LEU A 5 13.80 20.72 3.20
CA LEU A 5 13.25 19.38 2.97
C LEU A 5 13.19 18.58 4.26
N SER A 6 12.09 17.88 4.44
CA SER A 6 11.96 16.84 5.46
C SER A 6 12.81 15.61 5.10
N LEU A 7 13.10 14.78 6.10
CA LEU A 7 13.81 13.52 5.89
C LEU A 7 13.06 12.59 4.92
N HIS A 8 11.73 12.64 4.91
CA HIS A 8 10.92 11.91 3.94
C HIS A 8 11.16 12.37 2.51
N GLU A 9 11.23 13.68 2.27
CA GLU A 9 11.50 14.24 0.94
C GLU A 9 12.92 13.87 0.45
N ILE A 10 13.92 13.90 1.34
CA ILE A 10 15.29 13.52 1.02
C ILE A 10 15.38 12.04 0.65
N VAL A 11 14.83 11.15 1.50
CA VAL A 11 14.87 9.70 1.24
C VAL A 11 14.03 9.36 0.01
N TYR A 12 12.92 10.07 -0.24
CA TYR A 12 12.15 9.92 -1.46
C TYR A 12 12.98 10.16 -2.72
N LEU A 13 13.71 11.30 -2.78
CA LEU A 13 14.59 11.64 -3.91
C LEU A 13 15.69 10.59 -4.09
N PHE A 14 16.24 10.08 -2.98
CA PHE A 14 17.21 8.98 -3.00
C PHE A 14 16.62 7.70 -3.58
N SER A 15 15.42 7.30 -3.13
CA SER A 15 14.73 6.10 -3.58
C SER A 15 14.40 6.11 -5.08
N GLN A 16 14.19 7.28 -5.71
CA GLN A 16 13.91 7.36 -7.15
C GLN A 16 15.06 6.85 -8.04
N ARG A 17 16.29 6.73 -7.50
CA ARG A 17 17.45 6.21 -8.26
C ARG A 17 17.69 4.73 -8.07
N GLN A 18 17.08 4.14 -7.04
CA GLN A 18 17.29 2.75 -6.72
C GLN A 18 16.49 1.88 -7.69
N LYS A 19 17.13 0.90 -8.33
CA LYS A 19 16.44 -0.09 -9.16
C LYS A 19 15.36 -0.84 -8.36
N THR A 20 15.66 -1.12 -7.10
CA THR A 20 14.76 -1.72 -6.10
C THR A 20 14.79 -0.84 -4.84
N PRO A 21 13.86 0.11 -4.70
CA PRO A 21 13.87 1.03 -3.57
C PRO A 21 13.50 0.32 -2.26
N PHE A 22 14.19 0.67 -1.18
CA PHE A 22 13.91 0.10 0.15
C PHE A 22 12.60 0.64 0.73
N TYR A 23 12.35 1.94 0.52
CA TYR A 23 11.13 2.62 0.94
C TYR A 23 10.27 2.96 -0.28
N SER A 24 8.95 2.84 -0.12
CA SER A 24 7.98 3.37 -1.06
C SER A 24 7.26 4.55 -0.43
N PHE A 25 6.61 5.38 -1.24
CA PHE A 25 6.02 6.63 -0.77
C PHE A 25 4.60 6.83 -1.31
N ILE A 26 3.72 7.29 -0.44
CA ILE A 26 2.43 7.89 -0.81
C ILE A 26 2.56 9.42 -0.77
N ILE A 27 1.59 10.13 -1.36
CA ILE A 27 1.51 11.58 -1.18
C ILE A 27 0.51 11.85 -0.07
N LEU A 28 0.96 12.55 0.97
CA LEU A 28 0.13 13.07 2.05
C LEU A 28 0.39 14.57 2.15
N ASN A 29 -0.69 15.38 2.16
CA ASN A 29 -0.61 16.85 2.24
C ASN A 29 0.40 17.44 1.25
N SER A 30 0.33 16.99 -0.01
CA SER A 30 1.22 17.40 -1.12
C SER A 30 2.70 17.10 -0.91
N LYS A 31 3.05 16.17 -0.02
CA LYS A 31 4.43 15.73 0.22
C LYS A 31 4.58 14.21 0.19
N PRO A 32 5.73 13.68 -0.25
CA PRO A 32 6.01 12.26 -0.14
C PRO A 32 6.11 11.86 1.34
N PHE A 33 5.43 10.77 1.68
CA PHE A 33 5.45 10.19 3.02
C PHE A 33 5.55 8.67 2.94
N SER A 34 6.28 8.08 3.89
CA SER A 34 6.45 6.62 4.01
C SER A 34 6.21 6.22 5.46
N PHE A 35 5.19 5.42 5.71
CA PHE A 35 4.89 4.86 7.02
C PHE A 35 6.00 3.92 7.49
N GLN A 36 6.68 3.22 6.57
CA GLN A 36 7.82 2.38 6.92
C GLN A 36 9.02 3.22 7.35
N LEU A 37 9.39 4.23 6.55
CA LEU A 37 10.48 5.15 6.93
C LEU A 37 10.19 5.86 8.25
N ASN A 38 8.96 6.32 8.46
CA ASN A 38 8.60 7.00 9.71
C ASN A 38 8.78 6.09 10.93
N LYS A 39 8.41 4.81 10.81
CA LYS A 39 8.63 3.81 11.87
C LYS A 39 10.11 3.62 12.16
N ASP A 40 10.93 3.53 11.12
CA ASP A 40 12.36 3.30 11.25
C ASP A 40 13.04 4.54 11.87
N ILE A 41 12.64 5.75 11.46
CA ILE A 41 13.07 7.02 12.10
C ILE A 41 12.74 7.03 13.59
N LEU A 42 11.50 6.68 13.97
CA LEU A 42 11.10 6.62 15.38
C LEU A 42 11.94 5.61 16.16
N TYR A 43 12.23 4.45 15.57
CA TYR A 43 13.08 3.45 16.19
C TYR A 43 14.52 3.94 16.38
N LEU A 44 15.10 4.62 15.38
CA LEU A 44 16.43 5.22 15.46
C LEU A 44 16.48 6.32 16.54
N LEU A 45 15.44 7.14 16.65
CA LEU A 45 15.30 8.15 17.72
C LEU A 45 15.24 7.50 19.11
N MET A 46 14.37 6.50 19.28
CA MET A 46 14.22 5.77 20.55
C MET A 46 15.52 5.10 21.00
N ARG A 47 16.30 4.59 20.04
CA ARG A 47 17.61 3.97 20.28
C ARG A 47 18.75 4.97 20.39
N LYS A 48 18.46 6.28 20.29
CA LYS A 48 19.45 7.38 20.32
C LYS A 48 20.54 7.24 19.25
N TYR A 49 20.21 6.65 18.10
CA TYR A 49 21.11 6.64 16.93
C TYR A 49 21.04 7.93 16.14
N ILE A 50 19.88 8.59 16.18
CA ILE A 50 19.70 9.94 15.64
C ILE A 50 19.01 10.80 16.70
N SER A 51 19.19 12.11 16.59
CA SER A 51 18.42 13.11 17.35
C SER A 51 17.88 14.19 16.39
N SER A 52 16.94 15.00 16.88
CA SER A 52 16.48 16.17 16.14
C SER A 52 16.62 17.44 16.99
N LYS A 53 17.27 18.46 16.44
CA LYS A 53 17.44 19.77 17.09
C LYS A 53 17.10 20.88 16.10
N ASN A 54 16.10 21.71 16.42
CA ASN A 54 15.63 22.81 15.57
C ASN A 54 15.28 22.38 14.13
N GLY A 55 14.73 21.18 13.95
CA GLY A 55 14.41 20.61 12.63
C GLY A 55 15.60 20.00 11.88
N ASN A 56 16.81 20.02 12.46
CA ASN A 56 17.97 19.30 11.94
C ASN A 56 17.94 17.87 12.43
N TRP A 57 18.30 16.92 11.57
CA TRP A 57 18.58 15.55 11.98
C TRP A 57 20.08 15.41 12.24
N ILE A 58 20.43 14.91 13.41
CA ILE A 58 21.82 14.73 13.85
C ILE A 58 22.05 13.23 14.01
N SER A 59 23.12 12.71 13.41
CA SER A 59 23.60 11.36 13.70
C SER A 59 24.35 11.38 15.03
N GLU A 60 23.84 10.65 16.03
CA GLU A 60 24.48 10.50 17.34
C GLU A 60 25.51 9.36 17.34
N VAL A 61 25.50 8.55 16.29
CA VAL A 61 26.50 7.51 16.08
C VAL A 61 27.73 8.13 15.43
N LYS A 62 28.84 8.19 16.17
CA LYS A 62 30.17 8.41 15.61
C LYS A 62 30.61 7.13 14.92
N ASN A 63 30.28 6.94 13.64
CA ASN A 63 30.68 5.72 12.94
C ASN A 63 31.17 6.03 11.52
N GLU A 64 32.48 6.24 11.40
CA GLU A 64 33.20 6.08 10.14
C GLU A 64 32.91 4.70 9.49
N SER A 65 32.61 3.70 10.32
CA SER A 65 32.22 2.36 9.87
C SER A 65 30.94 2.31 9.02
N ILE A 66 29.94 3.17 9.24
CA ILE A 66 28.71 3.16 8.44
C ILE A 66 28.98 3.70 7.03
N ILE A 67 29.80 4.74 6.91
CA ILE A 67 30.20 5.27 5.60
C ILE A 67 30.95 4.20 4.81
N ASN A 68 31.82 3.44 5.48
CA ASN A 68 32.57 2.35 4.87
C ASN A 68 31.70 1.14 4.45
N LEU A 69 30.47 1.03 4.98
CA LEU A 69 29.50 -0.01 4.61
C LEU A 69 28.57 0.44 3.46
N MET A 70 28.55 1.73 3.12
CA MET A 70 27.75 2.26 2.01
C MET A 70 28.44 2.06 0.67
N LYS A 71 27.66 1.86 -0.39
CA LYS A 71 28.20 1.80 -1.75
C LYS A 71 28.76 3.17 -2.15
N PHE A 72 29.86 3.17 -2.89
CA PHE A 72 30.52 4.41 -3.33
C PHE A 72 29.56 5.32 -4.11
N GLU A 73 28.70 4.74 -4.96
CA GLU A 73 27.71 5.46 -5.74
C GLU A 73 26.67 6.18 -4.86
N ASP A 74 26.27 5.54 -3.75
CA ASP A 74 25.32 6.11 -2.79
C ASP A 74 25.96 7.30 -2.05
N ILE A 75 27.24 7.18 -1.66
CA ILE A 75 28.00 8.27 -1.02
C ILE A 75 28.14 9.47 -1.94
N GLN A 76 28.55 9.26 -3.20
CA GLN A 76 28.69 10.33 -4.18
C GLN A 76 27.34 11.00 -4.47
N PHE A 77 26.27 10.23 -4.55
CA PHE A 77 24.95 10.79 -4.74
C PHE A 77 24.50 11.63 -3.55
N ILE A 78 24.67 11.17 -2.31
CA ILE A 78 24.32 11.93 -1.11
C ILE A 78 25.12 13.24 -1.04
N LYS A 79 26.43 13.20 -1.35
CA LYS A 79 27.26 14.41 -1.42
C LYS A 79 26.77 15.38 -2.49
N ASN A 80 26.45 14.89 -3.69
CA ASN A 80 25.92 15.72 -4.77
C ASN A 80 24.53 16.28 -4.44
N LEU A 81 23.67 15.51 -3.77
CA LEU A 81 22.37 15.96 -3.30
C LEU A 81 22.54 17.06 -2.25
N ASN A 82 23.44 16.86 -1.28
CA ASN A 82 23.71 17.87 -0.25
C ASN A 82 24.29 19.16 -0.85
N ASN A 83 25.26 19.06 -1.76
CA ASN A 83 25.79 20.21 -2.48
C ASN A 83 24.72 20.92 -3.32
N LYS A 84 23.81 20.17 -3.95
CA LYS A 84 22.69 20.76 -4.69
C LYS A 84 21.71 21.45 -3.75
N LEU A 85 21.42 20.89 -2.57
CA LEU A 85 20.51 21.46 -1.58
C LEU A 85 21.10 22.69 -0.87
N ASP A 86 22.40 22.67 -0.54
CA ASP A 86 23.10 23.79 0.11
C ASP A 86 23.29 24.97 -0.86
N ASN A 87 23.43 24.69 -2.15
CA ASN A 87 23.50 25.72 -3.19
C ASN A 87 22.12 26.24 -3.64
N ASP A 88 21.00 25.75 -3.06
CA ASP A 88 19.65 25.92 -3.62
C ASP A 88 18.84 27.12 -3.08
N LYS A 89 19.22 28.32 -3.54
CA LYS A 89 18.23 29.37 -3.88
C LYS A 89 17.46 29.03 -5.18
N ASN A 90 17.71 27.89 -5.84
CA ASN A 90 17.37 27.62 -7.25
C ASN A 90 16.48 26.38 -7.47
N SER A 91 15.22 26.41 -7.01
CA SER A 91 14.10 25.69 -7.65
C SER A 91 14.23 24.16 -7.91
N TYR A 92 15.29 23.45 -7.53
CA TYR A 92 15.58 22.07 -7.99
C TYR A 92 14.76 21.06 -7.20
N SER A 93 14.74 21.21 -5.88
CA SER A 93 13.87 20.42 -4.99
C SER A 93 12.39 20.66 -5.29
N LYS A 94 11.99 21.93 -5.51
CA LYS A 94 10.64 22.29 -5.96
C LYS A 94 10.32 21.67 -7.31
N ASN A 95 11.22 21.69 -8.30
CA ASN A 95 10.97 21.17 -9.63
C ASN A 95 10.83 19.65 -9.66
N GLN A 96 11.69 18.86 -8.99
CA GLN A 96 11.52 17.40 -8.97
C GLN A 96 10.32 16.94 -8.14
N ILE A 97 10.07 17.55 -6.98
CA ILE A 97 8.87 17.26 -6.20
C ILE A 97 7.63 17.71 -6.97
N SER A 98 7.66 18.87 -7.65
CA SER A 98 6.55 19.35 -8.49
C SER A 98 6.33 18.47 -9.73
N GLN A 99 7.37 17.96 -10.37
CA GLN A 99 7.24 17.08 -11.52
C GLN A 99 6.65 15.74 -11.11
N TYR A 100 7.05 15.21 -9.95
CA TYR A 100 6.38 14.05 -9.35
C TYR A 100 4.96 14.36 -8.92
N LEU A 101 4.70 15.49 -8.27
CA LEU A 101 3.35 15.91 -7.88
C LEU A 101 2.47 16.12 -9.11
N GLN A 102 2.97 16.66 -10.22
CA GLN A 102 2.24 16.80 -11.49
C GLN A 102 1.97 15.44 -12.14
N LEU A 103 2.98 14.55 -12.18
CA LEU A 103 2.80 13.18 -12.64
C LEU A 103 1.78 12.46 -11.77
N LYS A 104 1.82 12.65 -10.45
CA LYS A 104 0.90 12.00 -9.52
C LYS A 104 -0.46 12.66 -9.48
N GLU A 105 -0.63 13.98 -9.60
CA GLU A 105 -1.93 14.67 -9.71
C GLU A 105 -2.69 14.20 -10.95
N LYS A 106 -1.97 13.94 -12.04
CA LYS A 106 -2.51 13.28 -13.24
C LYS A 106 -3.06 11.87 -12.94
N TYR A 107 -2.51 11.15 -11.95
CA TYR A 107 -2.95 9.79 -11.55
C TYR A 107 -3.83 9.74 -10.27
N ASN A 108 -3.70 10.71 -9.36
CA ASN A 108 -4.20 10.75 -7.98
C ASN A 108 -5.16 11.92 -7.72
N GLY A 109 -5.86 12.44 -8.74
CA GLY A 109 -6.94 13.40 -8.47
C GLY A 109 -7.81 12.86 -7.32
N LEU A 110 -7.69 13.49 -6.13
CA LEU A 110 -8.30 13.24 -4.80
C LEU A 110 -7.28 13.29 -3.65
N ALA A 111 -6.91 14.50 -3.24
CA ALA A 111 -6.60 14.80 -1.84
C ALA A 111 -7.04 16.24 -1.46
N ALA A 112 -8.24 16.65 -1.88
CA ALA A 112 -8.99 17.76 -1.29
C ALA A 112 -10.37 17.86 -1.97
N ASN A 113 -11.42 18.12 -1.17
CA ASN A 113 -12.80 18.42 -1.54
C ASN A 113 -13.76 17.26 -1.86
N GLU A 114 -14.81 17.16 -1.02
CA GLU A 114 -15.98 16.32 -1.21
C GLU A 114 -16.75 16.61 -2.52
N GLN A 115 -16.64 17.82 -3.06
CA GLN A 115 -17.22 18.15 -4.37
C GLN A 115 -16.52 17.43 -5.53
N ILE A 116 -15.23 17.07 -5.39
CA ILE A 116 -14.46 16.32 -6.40
C ILE A 116 -14.80 14.82 -6.38
N LYS A 117 -15.28 14.28 -5.25
CA LYS A 117 -15.79 12.88 -5.17
C LYS A 117 -16.88 12.58 -6.21
N LYS A 118 -17.60 13.61 -6.67
CA LYS A 118 -18.63 13.47 -7.72
C LYS A 118 -18.09 13.61 -9.15
N SER A 119 -17.02 14.36 -9.41
CA SER A 119 -16.69 14.83 -10.78
C SER A 119 -15.53 14.10 -11.48
N LEU A 120 -14.70 13.29 -10.81
CA LEU A 120 -13.52 12.63 -11.42
C LEU A 120 -13.71 11.16 -11.84
N CYS A 121 -14.93 10.63 -11.77
CA CYS A 121 -15.24 9.29 -12.30
C CYS A 121 -15.27 9.35 -13.83
N LEU A 122 -14.12 9.17 -14.48
CA LEU A 122 -14.01 9.11 -15.94
C LEU A 122 -14.68 7.89 -16.59
N ASN A 123 -15.37 7.05 -15.81
CA ASN A 123 -16.45 6.16 -16.25
C ASN A 123 -17.33 5.87 -15.01
N ARG A 124 -18.43 6.59 -14.81
CA ARG A 124 -19.36 6.37 -13.68
C ARG A 124 -20.09 5.02 -13.72
N ASN A 125 -20.02 4.28 -14.82
CA ASN A 125 -20.87 3.11 -15.05
C ASN A 125 -20.20 1.75 -14.80
N GLU A 126 -18.89 1.70 -14.51
CA GLU A 126 -18.20 0.42 -14.28
C GLU A 126 -17.90 0.20 -12.80
N ILE A 127 -18.69 -0.66 -12.18
CA ILE A 127 -18.42 -1.21 -10.84
C ILE A 127 -17.27 -2.19 -10.98
N SER A 128 -16.21 -2.02 -10.18
CA SER A 128 -15.01 -2.85 -10.23
C SER A 128 -14.67 -3.41 -8.84
N LEU A 129 -14.45 -4.72 -8.78
CA LEU A 129 -13.89 -5.42 -7.64
C LEU A 129 -12.43 -5.73 -7.91
N PHE A 130 -11.56 -5.10 -7.13
CA PHE A 130 -10.12 -5.32 -7.22
C PHE A 130 -9.69 -6.45 -6.30
N THR A 131 -8.57 -7.09 -6.62
CA THR A 131 -7.92 -8.02 -5.69
C THR A 131 -6.45 -7.64 -5.52
N ILE A 132 -5.93 -7.69 -4.30
CA ILE A 132 -4.53 -7.33 -4.02
C ILE A 132 -3.92 -8.19 -2.91
N GLY A 133 -2.78 -8.81 -3.21
CA GLY A 133 -1.95 -9.53 -2.24
C GLY A 133 -0.77 -8.69 -1.75
N TYR A 134 -0.39 -8.81 -0.48
CA TYR A 134 0.68 -8.00 0.13
C TYR A 134 2.03 -8.70 0.31
N GLU A 135 2.13 -9.99 -0.05
CA GLU A 135 3.41 -10.69 -0.16
C GLU A 135 4.36 -9.94 -1.11
N GLY A 136 5.64 -9.87 -0.74
CA GLY A 136 6.64 -9.06 -1.48
C GLY A 136 6.47 -7.53 -1.37
N LYS A 137 5.29 -7.00 -1.06
CA LYS A 137 5.00 -5.54 -1.05
C LYS A 137 5.19 -4.89 0.32
N ASN A 138 5.94 -3.79 0.40
CA ASN A 138 5.92 -2.96 1.62
C ASN A 138 4.57 -2.23 1.77
N ILE A 139 4.30 -1.72 2.97
CA ILE A 139 3.00 -1.09 3.27
C ILE A 139 2.73 0.14 2.40
N ASP A 140 3.75 0.96 2.16
CA ASP A 140 3.61 2.19 1.38
C ASP A 140 3.28 1.90 -0.08
N PHE A 141 3.93 0.89 -0.68
CA PHE A 141 3.63 0.42 -2.03
C PHE A 141 2.19 -0.10 -2.10
N PHE A 142 1.79 -0.92 -1.14
CA PHE A 142 0.43 -1.47 -1.07
C PHE A 142 -0.63 -0.36 -1.00
N LEU A 143 -0.46 0.62 -0.11
CA LEU A 143 -1.37 1.77 0.00
C LEU A 143 -1.38 2.61 -1.28
N ASN A 144 -0.22 2.81 -1.92
CA ASN A 144 -0.15 3.54 -3.19
C ASN A 144 -0.92 2.84 -4.32
N GLN A 145 -0.96 1.50 -4.35
CA GLN A 145 -1.81 0.75 -5.28
C GLN A 145 -3.29 1.02 -5.04
N LEU A 146 -3.74 1.06 -3.78
CA LEU A 146 -5.13 1.39 -3.44
C LEU A 146 -5.49 2.82 -3.88
N ILE A 147 -4.62 3.79 -3.60
CA ILE A 147 -4.84 5.20 -3.95
C ILE A 147 -4.91 5.38 -5.48
N THR A 148 -3.93 4.84 -6.20
CA THR A 148 -3.84 4.99 -7.68
C THR A 148 -5.07 4.38 -8.36
N ASN A 149 -5.59 3.27 -7.82
CA ASN A 149 -6.79 2.62 -8.34
C ASN A 149 -8.11 3.20 -7.81
N ARG A 150 -8.03 4.25 -6.97
CA ARG A 150 -9.17 4.92 -6.34
C ARG A 150 -10.09 3.96 -5.59
N ILE A 151 -9.48 3.02 -4.87
CA ILE A 151 -10.20 2.10 -3.99
C ILE A 151 -10.82 2.90 -2.85
N ARG A 152 -12.09 2.62 -2.53
CA ARG A 152 -12.83 3.29 -1.45
C ARG A 152 -12.97 2.41 -0.22
N LEU A 153 -13.03 1.10 -0.40
CA LEU A 153 -13.11 0.11 0.67
C LEU A 153 -12.11 -1.02 0.41
N LEU A 154 -11.28 -1.31 1.42
CA LEU A 154 -10.44 -2.49 1.47
C LEU A 154 -11.11 -3.55 2.36
N ILE A 155 -11.43 -4.70 1.77
CA ILE A 155 -12.01 -5.85 2.44
C ILE A 155 -10.92 -6.89 2.69
N ASP A 156 -10.57 -7.07 3.95
CA ASP A 156 -9.65 -8.10 4.40
C ASP A 156 -10.37 -9.43 4.55
N VAL A 157 -10.04 -10.39 3.70
CA VAL A 157 -10.68 -11.72 3.69
C VAL A 157 -9.81 -12.78 4.37
N ARG A 158 -8.83 -12.37 5.19
CA ARG A 158 -8.00 -13.30 5.96
C ARG A 158 -8.76 -13.81 7.17
N ASN A 159 -8.72 -15.12 7.43
CA ASN A 159 -9.34 -15.70 8.61
C ASN A 159 -8.73 -15.16 9.90
N ASN A 160 -7.39 -15.11 9.97
CA ASN A 160 -6.65 -14.44 11.03
C ASN A 160 -5.76 -13.34 10.43
N PRO A 161 -6.11 -12.05 10.57
CA PRO A 161 -5.40 -10.95 9.94
C PRO A 161 -4.21 -10.45 10.79
N VAL A 162 -3.53 -11.36 11.50
CA VAL A 162 -2.26 -11.08 12.16
C VAL A 162 -1.12 -11.24 11.15
N SER A 163 -0.17 -10.29 11.17
CA SER A 163 0.98 -10.32 10.27
C SER A 163 2.24 -9.86 11.00
N ARG A 164 3.35 -10.56 10.75
CA ARG A 164 4.70 -10.12 11.16
C ARG A 164 5.24 -9.02 10.26
N LYS A 165 4.68 -8.86 9.06
CA LYS A 165 5.05 -7.79 8.13
C LYS A 165 4.43 -6.49 8.62
N TYR A 166 5.27 -5.48 8.84
CA TYR A 166 4.85 -4.18 9.34
C TYR A 166 3.72 -3.59 8.48
N GLY A 167 2.69 -3.06 9.13
CA GLY A 167 1.55 -2.42 8.49
C GLY A 167 0.40 -3.35 8.09
N PHE A 168 0.59 -4.67 8.13
CA PHE A 168 -0.41 -5.63 7.64
C PHE A 168 -1.16 -6.39 8.74
N SER A 169 -1.01 -6.05 10.01
CA SER A 169 -1.96 -6.49 11.03
C SER A 169 -3.27 -5.72 10.87
N SER A 170 -4.44 -6.36 11.08
CA SER A 170 -5.76 -5.71 10.87
C SER A 170 -5.85 -4.32 11.53
N LYS A 171 -5.49 -4.21 12.82
CA LYS A 171 -5.50 -2.94 13.56
C LYS A 171 -4.63 -1.87 12.91
N GLN A 172 -3.46 -2.21 12.39
CA GLN A 172 -2.56 -1.25 11.78
C GLN A 172 -2.97 -0.90 10.36
N LEU A 173 -3.38 -1.90 9.58
CA LEU A 173 -3.85 -1.73 8.21
C LEU A 173 -5.11 -0.86 8.16
N SER A 174 -6.06 -1.09 9.06
CA SER A 174 -7.26 -0.26 9.23
C SER A 174 -6.90 1.20 9.51
N LYS A 175 -5.94 1.46 10.41
CA LYS A 175 -5.45 2.82 10.68
C LYS A 175 -4.84 3.47 9.45
N PHE A 176 -4.00 2.74 8.72
CA PHE A 176 -3.37 3.27 7.51
C PHE A 176 -4.37 3.55 6.39
N CYS A 177 -5.36 2.67 6.18
CA CYS A 177 -6.46 2.92 5.24
C CYS A 177 -7.22 4.19 5.62
N LYS A 178 -7.57 4.35 6.92
CA LYS A 178 -8.21 5.57 7.42
C LYS A 178 -7.38 6.84 7.17
N TYR A 179 -6.06 6.79 7.35
CA TYR A 179 -5.18 7.93 7.05
C TYR A 179 -5.19 8.38 5.59
N ILE A 180 -5.52 7.48 4.67
CA ILE A 180 -5.62 7.76 3.23
C ILE A 180 -7.07 7.82 2.74
N ASN A 181 -8.04 7.95 3.65
CA ASN A 181 -9.48 8.02 3.37
C ASN A 181 -10.03 6.80 2.60
N ILE A 182 -9.55 5.61 2.96
CA ILE A 182 -10.06 4.33 2.49
C ILE A 182 -10.68 3.60 3.68
N ASP A 183 -11.91 3.15 3.52
CA ASP A 183 -12.61 2.35 4.53
C ASP A 183 -12.00 0.95 4.61
N TYR A 184 -12.13 0.31 5.76
CA TYR A 184 -11.59 -1.02 6.02
C TYR A 184 -12.66 -1.90 6.65
N MET A 185 -12.87 -3.08 6.06
CA MET A 185 -13.77 -4.10 6.57
C MET A 185 -13.02 -5.44 6.65
N HIS A 186 -13.25 -6.20 7.71
CA HIS A 186 -12.64 -7.51 7.90
C HIS A 186 -13.72 -8.58 7.95
N LEU A 187 -13.63 -9.57 7.05
CA LEU A 187 -14.59 -10.67 6.91
C LEU A 187 -13.85 -12.02 7.12
N PRO A 188 -13.56 -12.40 8.38
CA PRO A 188 -12.76 -13.58 8.70
C PRO A 188 -13.39 -14.92 8.27
N GLU A 189 -14.70 -14.98 8.16
CA GLU A 189 -15.45 -16.16 7.75
C GLU A 189 -15.16 -16.57 6.30
N LEU A 190 -14.80 -15.58 5.45
CA LEU A 190 -14.36 -15.80 4.08
C LEU A 190 -12.91 -16.30 4.01
N GLY A 191 -12.15 -16.30 5.09
CA GLY A 191 -10.79 -16.80 5.08
C GLY A 191 -10.70 -18.33 5.11
N ILE A 192 -9.56 -18.85 4.66
CA ILE A 192 -9.19 -20.25 4.87
C ILE A 192 -8.45 -20.38 6.21
N GLU A 193 -8.99 -21.22 7.09
CA GLU A 193 -8.38 -21.52 8.38
C GLU A 193 -6.95 -22.04 8.24
N SER A 194 -6.08 -21.65 9.17
CA SER A 194 -4.67 -22.04 9.12
C SER A 194 -4.45 -23.55 9.17
N ALA A 195 -5.32 -24.30 9.88
CA ALA A 195 -5.22 -25.75 10.02
C ALA A 195 -5.36 -26.49 8.67
N LEU A 196 -6.23 -26.01 7.79
CA LEU A 196 -6.45 -26.57 6.45
C LEU A 196 -5.28 -26.33 5.50
N ARG A 197 -4.44 -25.32 5.79
CA ARG A 197 -3.27 -24.98 4.97
C ARG A 197 -2.00 -25.74 5.37
N LYS A 198 -1.89 -26.19 6.62
CA LYS A 198 -0.68 -26.87 7.13
C LYS A 198 -0.41 -28.24 6.49
N LYS A 199 -1.43 -28.86 5.87
CA LYS A 199 -1.36 -30.21 5.30
C LYS A 199 -1.24 -30.22 3.76
N LEU A 200 -1.06 -29.06 3.13
CA LEU A 200 -0.96 -28.97 1.66
C LEU A 200 0.47 -29.26 1.22
N SER A 201 0.66 -30.38 0.53
CA SER A 201 1.97 -30.87 0.10
C SER A 201 2.09 -31.05 -1.42
N SER A 202 0.95 -31.16 -2.12
CA SER A 202 0.86 -31.37 -3.56
C SER A 202 -0.09 -30.40 -4.23
N LEU A 203 0.04 -30.21 -5.55
CA LEU A 203 -0.93 -29.43 -6.34
C LEU A 203 -2.36 -30.00 -6.24
N SER A 204 -2.51 -31.31 -6.04
CA SER A 204 -3.81 -31.96 -5.84
C SER A 204 -4.47 -31.48 -4.54
N ASP A 205 -3.69 -31.34 -3.46
CA ASP A 205 -4.18 -30.86 -2.17
C ASP A 205 -4.73 -29.44 -2.28
N TYR A 206 -4.02 -28.55 -2.99
CA TYR A 206 -4.49 -27.19 -3.27
C TYR A 206 -5.78 -27.16 -4.07
N LYS A 207 -5.90 -28.01 -5.11
CA LYS A 207 -7.14 -28.12 -5.90
C LYS A 207 -8.30 -28.57 -5.02
N ASN A 208 -8.12 -29.62 -4.22
CA ASN A 208 -9.16 -30.15 -3.32
C ASN A 208 -9.57 -29.12 -2.25
N LEU A 209 -8.61 -28.38 -1.71
CA LEU A 209 -8.89 -27.27 -0.79
C LEU A 209 -9.74 -26.19 -1.46
N PHE A 210 -9.40 -25.77 -2.67
CA PHE A 210 -10.16 -24.73 -3.37
C PHE A 210 -11.55 -25.18 -3.82
N ILE A 211 -11.72 -26.46 -4.21
CA ILE A 211 -13.03 -27.04 -4.49
C ILE A 211 -13.92 -27.02 -3.24
N SER A 212 -13.41 -27.54 -2.12
CA SER A 212 -14.15 -27.56 -0.85
C SER A 212 -14.46 -26.16 -0.34
N TYR A 213 -13.51 -25.23 -0.46
CA TYR A 213 -13.69 -23.83 -0.11
C TYR A 213 -14.77 -23.14 -0.96
N LYS A 214 -14.76 -23.34 -2.29
CA LYS A 214 -15.79 -22.79 -3.20
C LYS A 214 -17.19 -23.29 -2.85
N SER A 215 -17.32 -24.59 -2.56
CA SER A 215 -18.60 -25.19 -2.10
C SER A 215 -19.07 -24.58 -0.78
N ARG A 216 -18.16 -24.41 0.19
CA ARG A 216 -18.45 -23.79 1.49
C ARG A 216 -18.91 -22.34 1.32
N LEU A 217 -18.25 -21.54 0.47
CA LEU A 217 -18.64 -20.16 0.19
C LEU A 217 -20.09 -20.06 -0.30
N ALA A 218 -20.44 -20.84 -1.33
CA ALA A 218 -21.76 -20.81 -1.93
C ALA A 218 -22.88 -21.29 -0.98
N LYS A 219 -22.57 -22.22 -0.06
CA LYS A 219 -23.57 -22.80 0.85
C LYS A 219 -23.75 -21.98 2.14
N ASN A 220 -22.66 -21.49 2.71
CA ASN A 220 -22.66 -21.00 4.10
C ASN A 220 -22.48 -19.47 4.21
N TYR A 221 -21.98 -18.80 3.18
CA TYR A 221 -21.58 -17.39 3.27
C TYR A 221 -22.23 -16.51 2.19
N GLU A 222 -23.38 -16.94 1.68
CA GLU A 222 -24.14 -16.20 0.67
C GLU A 222 -24.44 -14.75 1.11
N ASN A 223 -24.89 -14.57 2.36
CA ASN A 223 -25.19 -13.24 2.89
C ASN A 223 -23.96 -12.31 2.92
N THR A 224 -22.79 -12.84 3.31
CA THR A 224 -21.53 -12.09 3.30
C THR A 224 -21.13 -11.72 1.86
N ILE A 225 -21.36 -12.59 0.87
CA ILE A 225 -21.12 -12.29 -0.55
C ILE A 225 -22.06 -11.18 -1.05
N LEU A 226 -23.34 -11.23 -0.67
CA LEU A 226 -24.32 -10.20 -1.00
C LEU A 226 -23.96 -8.84 -0.37
N GLU A 227 -23.39 -8.85 0.84
CA GLU A 227 -22.86 -7.64 1.48
C GLU A 227 -21.71 -7.02 0.67
N ILE A 228 -20.75 -7.83 0.20
CA ILE A 228 -19.68 -7.33 -0.67
C ILE A 228 -20.23 -6.77 -1.98
N ILE A 229 -21.22 -7.42 -2.58
CA ILE A 229 -21.89 -6.94 -3.81
C ILE A 229 -22.58 -5.59 -3.55
N LYS A 230 -23.26 -5.45 -2.41
CA LYS A 230 -23.88 -4.18 -2.00
C LYS A 230 -22.83 -3.08 -1.87
N GLU A 231 -21.74 -3.32 -1.14
CA GLU A 231 -20.64 -2.35 -1.01
C GLU A 231 -20.01 -2.00 -2.36
N ALA A 232 -19.88 -2.97 -3.27
CA ALA A 232 -19.40 -2.71 -4.62
C ALA A 232 -20.34 -1.78 -5.40
N ASN A 233 -21.66 -2.00 -5.30
CA ASN A 233 -22.67 -1.13 -5.94
C ASN A 233 -22.67 0.28 -5.34
N ASP A 234 -22.51 0.40 -4.02
CA ASP A 234 -22.56 1.69 -3.32
C ASP A 234 -21.29 2.52 -3.54
N LEU A 235 -20.13 1.86 -3.62
CA LEU A 235 -18.83 2.52 -3.66
C LEU A 235 -18.15 2.48 -5.04
N ASN A 236 -18.63 1.67 -5.98
CA ASN A 236 -18.08 1.41 -7.32
C ASN A 236 -16.67 0.78 -7.37
N ARG A 237 -15.82 1.01 -6.37
CA ARG A 237 -14.41 0.59 -6.36
C ARG A 237 -14.01 0.07 -4.99
N ILE A 238 -14.00 -1.25 -4.87
CA ILE A 238 -13.62 -1.94 -3.63
C ILE A 238 -12.50 -2.94 -3.94
N ALA A 239 -11.74 -3.35 -2.94
CA ALA A 239 -10.66 -4.32 -3.12
C ALA A 239 -10.70 -5.44 -2.07
N LEU A 240 -10.53 -6.69 -2.49
CA LEU A 240 -10.27 -7.82 -1.59
C LEU A 240 -8.76 -7.95 -1.35
N THR A 241 -8.36 -8.22 -0.11
CA THR A 241 -6.97 -8.49 0.22
C THR A 241 -6.74 -9.79 0.98
N CYS A 242 -5.64 -10.46 0.65
CA CYS A 242 -5.05 -11.55 1.43
C CYS A 242 -3.52 -11.50 1.33
N PHE A 243 -2.83 -12.57 1.76
CA PHE A 243 -1.38 -12.57 1.84
C PHE A 243 -0.72 -12.72 0.46
N GLU A 244 -1.06 -13.78 -0.25
CA GLU A 244 -0.33 -14.34 -1.40
C GLU A 244 -0.19 -13.35 -2.56
N ALA A 245 0.99 -13.19 -3.15
CA ALA A 245 1.15 -12.26 -4.26
C ALA A 245 0.38 -12.73 -5.50
N ASP A 246 0.51 -14.00 -5.86
CA ASP A 246 -0.16 -14.59 -7.01
C ASP A 246 -1.66 -14.84 -6.72
N TYR A 247 -2.52 -14.23 -7.51
CA TYR A 247 -3.96 -14.38 -7.39
C TYR A 247 -4.43 -15.78 -7.82
N LYS A 248 -3.66 -16.52 -8.63
CA LYS A 248 -4.02 -17.87 -9.08
C LYS A 248 -3.94 -18.93 -7.97
N PHE A 249 -3.19 -18.65 -6.91
CA PHE A 249 -2.96 -19.57 -5.79
C PHE A 249 -3.49 -19.01 -4.46
N CYS A 250 -4.63 -18.33 -4.51
CA CYS A 250 -5.21 -17.72 -3.31
C CYS A 250 -6.74 -17.77 -3.32
N HIS A 251 -7.34 -17.63 -2.13
CA HIS A 251 -8.79 -17.71 -1.97
C HIS A 251 -9.54 -16.45 -2.44
N ARG A 252 -8.88 -15.28 -2.47
CA ARG A 252 -9.54 -14.02 -2.90
C ARG A 252 -10.03 -14.08 -4.36
N SER A 253 -9.38 -14.84 -5.24
CA SER A 253 -9.84 -15.00 -6.62
C SER A 253 -11.11 -15.84 -6.70
N ILE A 254 -11.23 -16.88 -5.87
CA ILE A 254 -12.44 -17.70 -5.79
C ILE A 254 -13.63 -16.86 -5.31
N ILE A 255 -13.41 -15.96 -4.34
CA ILE A 255 -14.43 -15.01 -3.89
C ILE A 255 -14.80 -14.06 -5.04
N ALA A 256 -13.81 -13.49 -5.73
CA ALA A 256 -14.04 -12.56 -6.84
C ALA A 256 -14.82 -13.21 -8.00
N GLU A 257 -14.44 -14.41 -8.42
CA GLU A 257 -15.14 -15.20 -9.44
C GLU A 257 -16.58 -15.52 -9.02
N LEU A 258 -16.81 -15.84 -7.74
CA LEU A 258 -18.15 -16.06 -7.22
C LEU A 258 -18.99 -14.79 -7.35
N ILE A 259 -18.47 -13.64 -6.96
CA ILE A 259 -19.16 -12.33 -7.08
C ILE A 259 -19.46 -11.99 -8.54
N GLU A 260 -18.48 -12.17 -9.44
CA GLU A 260 -18.65 -11.95 -10.87
C GLU A 260 -19.78 -12.81 -11.44
N SER A 261 -19.82 -14.09 -11.08
CA SER A 261 -20.89 -15.01 -11.49
C SER A 261 -22.28 -14.61 -10.96
N ARG A 262 -22.38 -14.17 -9.70
CA ARG A 262 -23.65 -13.75 -9.08
C ARG A 262 -24.19 -12.44 -9.64
N THR A 263 -23.31 -11.61 -10.16
CA THR A 263 -23.68 -10.33 -10.74
C THR A 263 -23.85 -10.38 -12.25
N LEU A 264 -23.73 -11.56 -12.88
CA LEU A 264 -23.80 -11.74 -14.33
C LEU A 264 -22.82 -10.80 -15.06
N ASN A 265 -21.56 -10.74 -14.57
CA ASN A 265 -20.49 -9.89 -15.10
C ASN A 265 -20.73 -8.37 -15.03
N LYS A 266 -21.71 -7.90 -14.22
CA LYS A 266 -21.92 -6.46 -13.99
C LYS A 266 -20.80 -5.82 -13.17
N ILE A 267 -20.12 -6.61 -12.32
CA ILE A 267 -18.93 -6.17 -11.58
C ILE A 267 -17.69 -6.70 -12.30
N SER A 268 -16.83 -5.79 -12.76
CA SER A 268 -15.56 -6.13 -13.41
C SER A 268 -14.50 -6.51 -12.39
N ILE A 269 -13.86 -7.68 -12.57
CA ILE A 269 -12.75 -8.12 -11.71
C ILE A 269 -11.41 -7.59 -12.22
N LYS A 270 -10.60 -7.02 -11.32
CA LYS A 270 -9.27 -6.49 -11.64
C LYS A 270 -8.21 -6.94 -10.63
N HIS A 271 -7.21 -7.68 -11.08
CA HIS A 271 -6.13 -8.16 -10.21
C HIS A 271 -4.95 -7.17 -10.19
N LEU A 272 -4.62 -6.64 -9.01
CA LEU A 272 -3.47 -5.76 -8.78
C LEU A 272 -2.24 -6.62 -8.47
N VAL A 273 -1.36 -6.77 -9.45
CA VAL A 273 -0.11 -7.56 -9.35
C VAL A 273 1.03 -6.68 -8.85
#